data_AF-A0A920A6J3-F1
#
_entry.id   AF-A0A920A6J3-F1
#
_cell.length_a   1.000
_cell.length_b   1.000
_cell.length_c   1.000
_cell.angle_alpha   90.00
_cell.angle_beta   90.00
_cell.angle_gamma   90.00
#
_symmetry.space_group_name_H-M   'P 1'
#
loop_
_entity.id
_entity.type
_entity.pdbx_description
1 polymer ?
#
loop_
_entity_poly.entity_id
_entity_poly.type
_entity_poly.pdbx_seq_one_letter_code
_entity_poly.pdbx_strand_id
1 'polypeptide(L)'
;MSIETLKNFLQNLDLALLLKDPSAFFLDYGIEISNLQVAVIVGIISLFIIELKIKHDTKKYQKKSENLIDFEETSYESNEISSNPVTQKIDLAIALMNMGSVSKAKKILTKLKQNKLTNKESKQIEKLIKEID
;
A
#
# COMPACT_ATOMS: atom_id res chain seq x y z
N MET A 1 18.60 27.42 15.48
CA MET A 1 19.81 27.60 14.65
C MET A 1 19.43 28.43 13.44
N SER A 2 20.16 29.50 13.11
CA SER A 2 19.81 30.38 11.98
C SER A 2 20.29 29.80 10.65
N ILE A 3 19.68 30.20 9.54
CA ILE A 3 20.07 29.76 8.18
C ILE A 3 21.52 30.16 7.87
N GLU A 4 21.97 31.33 8.32
CA GLU A 4 23.37 31.79 8.21
C GLU A 4 24.34 30.83 8.92
N THR A 5 23.97 30.38 10.13
CA THR A 5 24.79 29.46 10.94
C THR A 5 24.93 28.10 10.26
N LEU A 6 23.86 27.60 9.65
CA LEU A 6 23.88 26.35 8.89
C LEU A 6 24.77 26.46 7.64
N LYS A 7 24.72 27.59 6.94
CA LYS A 7 25.50 27.82 5.73
C LYS A 7 26.99 27.89 6.03
N ASN A 8 27.39 28.61 7.07
CA ASN A 8 28.78 28.67 7.52
C ASN A 8 29.29 27.31 7.99
N PHE A 9 28.45 26.53 8.68
CA PHE A 9 28.79 25.17 9.09
C PHE A 9 29.05 24.25 7.88
N LEU A 10 28.18 24.27 6.87
CA LEU A 10 28.34 23.46 5.66
C LEU A 10 29.58 23.84 4.84
N GLN A 11 29.95 25.13 4.83
CA GLN A 11 31.16 25.59 4.15
C GLN A 11 32.46 25.15 4.83
N ASN A 12 32.43 24.98 6.14
CA ASN A 12 33.58 24.55 6.94
C ASN A 12 33.58 23.03 7.20
N LEU A 13 32.65 22.29 6.60
CA LEU A 13 32.53 20.85 6.79
C LEU A 13 33.61 20.13 5.97
N ASP A 14 34.58 19.53 6.66
CA ASP A 14 35.53 18.61 6.03
C ASP A 14 34.89 17.23 5.83
N LEU A 15 34.27 17.06 4.65
CA LEU A 15 33.66 15.80 4.23
C LEU A 15 34.66 14.64 4.18
N ALA A 16 35.92 14.91 3.82
CA ALA A 16 36.93 13.87 3.71
C ALA A 16 37.33 13.34 5.10
N LEU A 17 37.44 14.25 6.08
CA LEU A 17 37.67 13.87 7.47
C LEU A 17 36.47 13.09 8.04
N LEU A 18 35.24 13.53 7.79
CA LEU A 18 34.02 12.86 8.26
C LEU A 18 33.90 11.42 7.71
N LEU A 19 34.31 11.19 6.46
CA LEU A 19 34.29 9.87 5.82
C LEU A 19 35.40 8.95 6.34
N LYS A 20 36.59 9.51 6.62
CA LYS A 20 37.77 8.73 7.01
C LYS A 20 37.78 8.42 8.51
N ASP A 21 37.40 9.38 9.34
CA ASP A 21 37.36 9.26 10.80
C ASP A 21 36.18 10.05 11.38
N PRO A 22 34.97 9.50 11.32
CA PRO A 22 33.77 10.19 11.79
C PRO A 22 33.81 10.53 13.28
N SER A 23 34.52 9.75 14.11
CA SER A 23 34.68 10.03 15.54
C SER A 23 35.42 11.33 15.81
N ALA A 24 36.45 11.65 15.00
CA ALA A 24 37.22 12.88 15.13
C ALA A 24 36.33 14.13 14.97
N PHE A 25 35.33 14.07 14.08
CA PHE A 25 34.37 15.15 13.92
C PHE A 25 33.55 15.41 15.20
N PHE A 26 33.16 14.37 15.93
CA PHE A 26 32.37 14.52 17.18
C PHE A 26 33.22 14.96 18.37
N LEU A 27 34.52 14.64 18.34
CA LEU A 27 35.47 15.04 19.38
C LEU A 27 35.64 16.56 19.45
N ASP A 28 35.58 17.26 18.31
CA ASP A 28 35.57 18.73 18.24
C ASP A 28 34.39 19.37 18.99
N TYR A 29 33.32 18.60 19.23
CA TYR A 29 32.13 19.03 19.99
C TYR A 29 32.11 18.46 21.42
N GLY A 30 33.20 17.85 21.89
CA GLY A 30 33.30 17.25 23.23
C GLY A 30 32.52 15.94 23.38
N ILE A 31 32.17 15.28 22.26
CA ILE A 31 31.44 14.01 22.26
C ILE A 31 32.44 12.88 22.01
N GLU A 32 32.72 12.11 23.05
CA GLU A 32 33.55 10.91 22.96
C GLU A 32 32.71 9.73 22.45
N ILE A 33 32.83 9.44 21.16
CA ILE A 33 32.14 8.34 20.49
C ILE A 33 33.10 7.61 19.57
N SER A 34 33.06 6.28 19.56
CA SER A 34 33.89 5.48 18.64
C SER A 34 33.32 5.46 17.22
N ASN A 35 34.19 5.25 16.23
CA ASN A 35 33.77 5.06 14.83
C ASN A 35 32.74 3.95 14.67
N LEU A 36 32.85 2.87 15.45
CA LEU A 36 31.87 1.78 15.44
C LEU A 36 30.49 2.25 15.90
N GLN A 37 30.42 3.02 16.99
CA GLN A 37 29.15 3.57 17.49
C GLN A 37 28.53 4.54 16.48
N VAL A 38 29.33 5.40 15.83
CA VAL A 38 28.83 6.27 14.76
C VAL A 38 28.28 5.43 13.61
N ALA A 39 28.99 4.40 13.16
CA ALA A 39 28.54 3.51 12.09
C ALA A 39 27.22 2.79 12.45
N VAL A 40 27.08 2.33 13.69
CA VAL A 40 25.83 1.72 14.18
C VAL A 40 24.67 2.71 14.15
N ILE A 41 24.88 3.94 14.64
CA ILE A 41 23.84 4.99 14.63
C ILE A 41 23.42 5.30 13.19
N VAL A 42 24.40 5.52 12.29
CA VAL A 42 24.13 5.77 10.86
C VAL A 42 23.39 4.58 10.23
N GLY A 43 23.76 3.35 10.60
CA GLY A 43 23.10 2.13 10.16
C GLY A 43 21.63 2.07 10.59
N ILE A 44 21.33 2.34 11.86
CA ILE A 44 19.96 2.36 12.40
C ILE A 44 19.12 3.44 11.72
N ILE A 45 19.66 4.65 11.57
CA ILE A 45 18.96 5.75 10.88
C ILE A 45 18.70 5.37 9.42
N SER A 46 19.68 4.76 8.74
CA SER A 46 19.53 4.31 7.36
C SER A 46 18.43 3.26 7.22
N LEU A 47 18.39 2.27 8.12
CA LEU A 47 17.33 1.26 8.16
C LEU A 47 15.95 1.90 8.37
N PHE A 48 15.84 2.86 9.28
CA PHE A 48 14.61 3.59 9.53
C PHE A 48 14.13 4.36 8.29
N ILE A 49 15.02 5.07 7.60
CA ILE A 49 14.68 5.80 6.38
C ILE A 49 14.29 4.83 5.25
N ILE A 50 15.01 3.71 5.10
CA ILE A 50 14.65 2.65 4.13
C ILE A 50 13.26 2.10 4.44
N GLU A 51 12.97 1.78 5.71
CA GLU A 51 11.66 1.27 6.12
C GLU A 51 10.55 2.30 5.87
N LEU A 52 10.78 3.58 6.17
CA LEU A 52 9.84 4.66 5.86
C LEU A 52 9.61 4.80 4.36
N LYS A 53 10.66 4.69 3.55
CA LYS A 53 10.57 4.76 2.08
C LYS A 53 9.80 3.55 1.54
N ILE A 54 10.09 2.35 2.02
CA ILE A 54 9.34 1.13 1.67
C ILE A 54 7.88 1.28 2.07
N LYS A 55 7.55 1.75 3.28
CA LYS A 55 6.16 1.99 3.71
C LYS A 55 5.45 3.05 2.86
N HIS A 56 6.16 4.10 2.47
CA HIS A 56 5.61 5.14 1.61
C HIS A 56 5.37 4.63 0.18
N ASP A 57 6.32 3.90 -0.38
CA ASP A 57 6.21 3.34 -1.74
C ASP A 57 5.19 2.20 -1.78
N THR A 58 5.16 1.32 -0.77
CA THR A 58 4.12 0.28 -0.64
C THR A 58 2.73 0.85 -0.44
N LYS A 59 2.53 2.01 0.19
CA LYS A 59 1.23 2.72 0.15
C LYS A 59 0.84 3.15 -1.26
N LYS A 60 1.83 3.54 -2.08
CA LYS A 60 1.66 3.87 -3.51
C LYS A 60 1.29 2.63 -4.33
N TYR A 61 1.84 1.45 -3.98
CA TYR A 61 1.50 0.17 -4.60
C TYR A 61 0.23 -0.48 -4.05
N GLN A 62 -0.14 -0.28 -2.77
CA GLN A 62 -1.42 -0.73 -2.21
C GLN A 62 -2.60 -0.03 -2.90
N LYS A 63 -2.43 1.25 -3.25
CA LYS A 63 -3.42 1.97 -4.06
C LYS A 63 -3.53 1.41 -5.51
N LYS A 64 -2.54 0.63 -5.96
CA LYS A 64 -2.54 -0.05 -7.27
C LYS A 64 -2.92 -1.54 -7.17
N SER A 65 -2.63 -2.20 -6.04
CA SER A 65 -2.96 -3.60 -5.76
C SER A 65 -4.37 -3.81 -5.20
N GLU A 66 -5.06 -2.75 -4.77
CA GLU A 66 -6.51 -2.81 -4.52
C GLU A 66 -7.35 -3.18 -5.77
N ASN A 67 -6.71 -3.35 -6.93
CA ASN A 67 -7.32 -3.84 -8.17
C ASN A 67 -6.80 -5.19 -8.68
N LEU A 68 -5.95 -5.91 -7.94
CA LEU A 68 -5.54 -7.26 -8.32
C LEU A 68 -5.76 -8.18 -7.12
N ILE A 69 -7.00 -8.65 -7.01
CA ILE A 69 -7.34 -9.81 -6.19
C ILE A 69 -6.71 -11.00 -6.91
N ASP A 70 -5.53 -11.42 -6.48
CA ASP A 70 -5.01 -12.74 -6.81
C ASP A 70 -5.82 -13.72 -5.96
N PHE A 71 -6.72 -14.47 -6.61
CA PHE A 71 -7.49 -15.51 -5.93
C PHE A 71 -6.58 -16.72 -5.76
N GLU A 72 -6.19 -17.00 -4.52
CA GLU A 72 -5.77 -18.35 -4.16
C GLU A 72 -6.95 -19.30 -4.39
N GLU A 73 -6.65 -20.33 -5.17
CA GLU A 73 -7.54 -21.37 -5.64
C GLU A 73 -8.00 -22.25 -4.47
N THR A 74 -8.98 -21.78 -3.70
CA THR A 74 -9.65 -22.63 -2.71
C THR A 74 -10.75 -23.41 -3.41
N SER A 75 -10.59 -24.72 -3.41
CA SER A 75 -11.52 -25.75 -3.87
C SER A 75 -12.97 -25.45 -3.48
N TYR A 76 -13.78 -25.01 -4.43
CA TYR A 76 -15.24 -25.06 -4.31
C TYR A 76 -15.74 -26.25 -5.10
N GLU A 77 -16.34 -27.20 -4.37
CA GLU A 77 -17.06 -28.35 -4.91
C GLU A 77 -18.02 -27.92 -6.03
N SER A 78 -17.81 -28.49 -7.21
CA SER A 78 -18.83 -28.96 -8.18
C SER A 78 -20.05 -28.07 -8.50
N ASN A 79 -19.96 -26.75 -8.39
CA ASN A 79 -20.92 -25.84 -9.00
C ASN A 79 -20.26 -25.15 -10.19
N GLU A 80 -20.59 -25.62 -11.39
CA GLU A 80 -20.16 -25.10 -12.68
C GLU A 80 -20.02 -23.58 -12.66
N ILE A 81 -18.79 -23.08 -12.75
CA ILE A 81 -18.52 -21.66 -13.01
C ILE A 81 -19.17 -21.36 -14.36
N SER A 82 -20.34 -20.74 -14.33
CA SER A 82 -21.02 -20.28 -15.53
C SER A 82 -20.02 -19.48 -16.37
N SER A 83 -19.74 -19.89 -17.60
CA SER A 83 -18.84 -19.16 -18.51
C SER A 83 -19.40 -17.77 -18.90
N ASN A 84 -20.64 -17.46 -18.48
CA ASN A 84 -21.25 -16.17 -18.71
C ASN A 84 -20.65 -15.12 -17.75
N PRO A 85 -19.95 -14.08 -18.28
CA PRO A 85 -19.31 -13.06 -17.46
C PRO A 85 -20.31 -12.20 -16.67
N VAL A 86 -21.60 -12.21 -17.03
CA VAL A 86 -22.66 -11.54 -16.26
C VAL A 86 -22.95 -12.31 -14.99
N THR A 87 -23.15 -13.64 -15.08
CA THR A 87 -23.41 -14.51 -13.93
C THR A 87 -22.27 -14.47 -12.92
N GLN A 88 -21.02 -14.58 -13.38
CA GLN A 88 -19.84 -14.51 -12.49
C GLN A 88 -19.77 -13.20 -11.70
N LYS A 89 -20.14 -12.08 -12.32
CA LYS A 89 -20.17 -10.77 -11.65
C LYS A 89 -21.33 -10.65 -10.66
N ILE A 90 -22.44 -11.35 -10.90
CA ILE A 90 -23.54 -11.47 -9.94
C ILE A 90 -23.09 -12.30 -8.74
N ASP A 91 -22.44 -13.45 -8.97
CA ASP A 91 -21.91 -14.31 -7.90
C ASP A 91 -20.87 -13.56 -7.04
N LEU A 92 -19.98 -12.80 -7.68
CA LEU A 92 -19.04 -11.91 -6.98
C LEU A 92 -19.76 -10.85 -6.15
N ALA A 93 -20.82 -10.23 -6.67
CA ALA A 93 -21.58 -9.25 -5.91
C ALA A 93 -22.26 -9.87 -4.69
N ILE A 94 -22.80 -11.09 -4.81
CA ILE A 94 -23.39 -11.85 -3.69
C ILE A 94 -22.32 -12.16 -2.63
N ALA A 95 -21.14 -12.64 -3.03
CA ALA A 95 -20.04 -12.89 -2.10
C ALA A 95 -19.62 -11.62 -1.34
N LEU A 96 -19.53 -10.48 -2.05
CA LEU A 96 -19.21 -9.19 -1.43
C LEU A 96 -20.30 -8.72 -0.45
N MET A 97 -21.58 -8.99 -0.72
CA MET A 97 -22.67 -8.72 0.23
C MET A 97 -22.51 -9.56 1.50
N ASN A 98 -22.26 -10.87 1.34
CA ASN A 98 -22.07 -11.79 2.47
C ASN A 98 -20.84 -11.43 3.33
N MET A 99 -19.81 -10.85 2.72
CA MET A 99 -18.61 -10.35 3.42
C MET A 99 -18.80 -8.97 4.08
N GLY A 100 -19.99 -8.36 4.00
CA GLY A 100 -20.25 -7.01 4.53
C GLY A 100 -19.70 -5.87 3.67
N SER A 101 -19.15 -6.16 2.49
CA SER A 101 -18.64 -5.17 1.52
C SER A 101 -19.75 -4.60 0.61
N VAL A 102 -20.82 -4.14 1.24
CA VAL A 102 -22.10 -3.75 0.60
C VAL A 102 -21.92 -2.67 -0.49
N SER A 103 -21.10 -1.65 -0.23
CA SER A 103 -20.83 -0.57 -1.20
C SER A 103 -20.16 -1.07 -2.49
N LYS A 104 -19.25 -2.05 -2.39
CA LYS A 104 -18.57 -2.66 -3.54
C LYS A 104 -19.56 -3.51 -4.35
N ALA A 105 -20.40 -4.31 -3.67
CA ALA A 105 -21.46 -5.08 -4.31
C ALA A 105 -22.43 -4.18 -5.09
N LYS A 106 -22.91 -3.10 -4.46
CA LYS A 106 -23.81 -2.11 -5.10
C LYS A 106 -23.23 -1.54 -6.38
N LYS A 107 -21.94 -1.19 -6.36
CA LYS A 107 -21.23 -0.64 -7.53
C LYS A 107 -21.16 -1.63 -8.68
N ILE A 108 -20.94 -2.92 -8.41
CA ILE A 108 -20.92 -3.98 -9.43
C ILE A 108 -22.32 -4.16 -10.03
N LEU A 109 -23.35 -4.31 -9.19
CA LEU A 109 -24.73 -4.51 -9.63
C LEU A 109 -25.25 -3.32 -10.46
N THR A 110 -24.93 -2.09 -10.04
CA THR A 110 -25.32 -0.87 -10.78
C THR A 110 -24.68 -0.81 -12.17
N LYS A 111 -23.40 -1.21 -12.28
CA LYS A 111 -22.72 -1.31 -13.59
C LYS A 111 -23.30 -2.41 -14.46
N LEU A 112 -23.67 -3.55 -13.88
CA LEU A 112 -24.30 -4.64 -14.62
C LEU A 112 -25.65 -4.23 -15.21
N LYS A 113 -26.44 -3.44 -14.48
CA LYS A 113 -27.74 -2.92 -14.93
C LYS A 113 -27.64 -2.07 -16.22
N GLN A 114 -26.48 -1.49 -16.51
CA GLN A 114 -26.24 -0.70 -17.71
C GLN A 114 -25.93 -1.55 -18.96
N ASN A 115 -25.72 -2.85 -18.80
CA ASN A 115 -25.42 -3.78 -19.91
C ASN A 115 -26.70 -4.41 -20.47
N LYS A 116 -26.59 -5.05 -21.65
CA LYS A 116 -27.67 -5.88 -22.20
C LYS A 116 -27.77 -7.17 -21.40
N LEU A 117 -28.75 -7.24 -20.50
CA LEU A 117 -29.03 -8.38 -19.63
C LEU A 117 -30.19 -9.22 -20.15
N THR A 118 -30.23 -10.49 -19.79
CA THR A 118 -31.44 -11.30 -19.91
C THR A 118 -32.48 -10.88 -18.87
N ASN A 119 -33.76 -11.18 -19.12
CA ASN A 119 -34.85 -10.89 -18.17
C ASN A 119 -34.65 -11.55 -16.80
N LYS A 120 -33.96 -12.71 -16.75
CA LYS A 120 -33.65 -13.40 -15.49
C LYS A 120 -32.57 -12.66 -14.70
N GLU A 121 -31.45 -12.32 -15.35
CA GLU A 121 -30.34 -11.59 -14.74
C GLU A 121 -30.78 -10.20 -14.24
N SER A 122 -31.59 -9.49 -15.03
CA SER A 122 -32.10 -8.18 -14.64
C SER A 122 -32.99 -8.25 -13.40
N LYS A 123 -33.87 -9.25 -13.29
CA LYS A 123 -34.70 -9.45 -12.09
C LYS A 123 -33.86 -9.79 -10.86
N GLN A 124 -32.82 -10.62 -11.03
CA GLN A 124 -31.91 -10.99 -9.94
C GLN A 124 -31.13 -9.77 -9.44
N ILE A 125 -30.58 -8.95 -10.34
CA ILE A 125 -29.87 -7.72 -9.99
C ILE A 125 -30.79 -6.74 -9.26
N GLU A 126 -32.03 -6.56 -9.71
CA GLU A 126 -32.99 -5.68 -9.04
C GLU A 126 -33.36 -6.15 -7.63
N LYS A 127 -33.48 -7.46 -7.42
CA LYS A 127 -33.71 -8.03 -6.09
C LYS A 127 -32.53 -7.73 -5.17
N LEU A 128 -31.30 -8.00 -5.64
CA LEU A 128 -30.08 -7.79 -4.86
C LEU A 128 -29.85 -6.32 -4.52
N ILE A 129 -30.15 -5.39 -5.43
CA ILE A 129 -30.05 -3.94 -5.15
C ILE A 129 -31.03 -3.52 -4.04
N LYS A 130 -32.25 -4.08 -4.02
CA LYS A 130 -33.23 -3.80 -2.96
C LYS A 130 -32.85 -4.37 -1.60
N GLU A 131 -32.08 -5.45 -1.55
CA GLU A 131 -31.58 -6.03 -0.30
C GLU A 131 -30.40 -5.23 0.29
N ILE A 132 -29.78 -4.36 -0.51
CA ILE A 132 -28.64 -3.51 -0.15
C ILE A 132 -29.07 -2.13 0.37
N ASP A 133 -30.22 -1.62 -0.11
CA ASP A 133 -30.80 -0.32 0.29
C ASP A 133 -31.53 -0.41 1.64
#